data_AF-A0A8T1ZG10-F1
#
_entry.id   AF-A0A8T1ZG10-F1
#
_cell.length_a   1.000
_cell.length_b   1.000
_cell.length_c   1.000
_cell.angle_alpha   90.00
_cell.angle_beta   90.00
_cell.angle_gamma   90.00
#
_symmetry.space_group_name_H-M   'P 1'
#
loop_
_entity.id
_entity.type
_entity.pdbx_description
1 polymer ?
#
loop_
_entity_poly.entity_id
_entity_poly.type
_entity_poly.pdbx_seq_one_letter_code
_entity_poly.pdbx_strand_id
1 'polypeptide(L)'
;MEAKSSNRCSFWLPKKKRSCANTRIESSMFCGNHSQRLEGQWIPCPIDPSHSVLQENLEWHVKRCPLLKQTVALSGQRFYQKGINAGNEEEEKLGSCCSDSLVTSEMKRKLLYSMSVSQFHQLIKKIEAVHGGICKEIDDSYLSPEACNIWFNKEIDRKLPFQEKHVLQQGSILGNLEEIGALKRCKINVECCESDLKEKDDNSVSAVVEFGAGRGYLTQMLADCYGIKKVYLVERKSYKLKADRSLRQKENLVLERMRIDIEDLNLNAVESLHGVPYVAVGKHLCGPATDKMVKARYLEVLLLRLVAIIFANGKAT
;
A
#
# COMPACT_ATOMS: atom_id res chain seq x y z
N MET A 1 16.78 -37.09 35.81
CA MET A 1 16.62 -36.34 34.54
C MET A 1 16.39 -34.88 34.90
N GLU A 2 17.42 -34.06 34.85
CA GLU A 2 17.29 -32.61 35.10
C GLU A 2 16.43 -31.97 34.00
N ALA A 3 15.39 -31.25 34.40
CA ALA A 3 14.56 -30.49 33.49
C ALA A 3 15.43 -29.42 32.81
N LYS A 4 15.63 -29.54 31.49
CA LYS A 4 16.22 -28.46 30.67
C LYS A 4 15.44 -27.18 30.92
N SER A 5 15.97 -26.29 31.76
CA SER A 5 15.37 -24.98 31.97
C SER A 5 15.37 -24.26 30.62
N SER A 6 14.18 -23.96 30.10
CA SER A 6 14.03 -23.26 28.83
C SER A 6 14.71 -21.89 28.96
N ASN A 7 15.73 -21.63 28.14
CA ASN A 7 16.45 -20.34 28.14
C ASN A 7 15.63 -19.17 27.58
N ARG A 8 14.31 -19.35 27.44
CA ARG A 8 13.38 -18.41 26.82
C ARG A 8 12.47 -17.80 27.87
N CYS A 9 12.05 -16.57 27.60
CA CYS A 9 11.11 -15.84 28.43
C CYS A 9 9.75 -16.54 28.54
N SER A 10 9.27 -16.69 29.78
CA SER A 10 7.99 -17.34 30.11
C SER A 10 6.75 -16.51 29.82
N PHE A 11 6.88 -15.30 29.26
CA PHE A 11 5.74 -14.42 28.97
C PHE A 11 4.93 -14.91 27.77
N TRP A 12 3.62 -15.08 27.94
CA TRP A 12 2.70 -15.47 26.87
C TRP A 12 2.28 -14.27 26.02
N LEU A 13 2.32 -14.39 24.70
CA LEU A 13 1.89 -13.35 23.75
C LEU A 13 0.50 -13.70 23.18
N PRO A 14 -0.61 -13.15 23.69
CA PRO A 14 -1.96 -13.57 23.31
C PRO A 14 -2.24 -13.39 21.81
N LYS A 15 -1.84 -12.24 21.25
CA LYS A 15 -2.00 -11.92 19.81
C LYS A 15 -1.23 -12.88 18.88
N LYS A 16 -0.18 -13.54 19.39
CA LYS A 16 0.70 -14.42 18.60
C LYS A 16 0.58 -15.89 19.00
N LYS A 17 -0.28 -16.23 19.97
CA LYS A 17 -0.52 -17.58 20.50
C LYS A 17 0.77 -18.38 20.76
N ARG A 18 1.78 -17.74 21.35
CA ARG A 18 3.08 -18.37 21.68
C ARG A 18 3.77 -17.67 22.86
N SER A 19 4.69 -18.36 23.52
CA SER A 19 5.61 -17.75 24.50
C SER A 19 6.62 -16.82 23.82
N CYS A 20 7.13 -15.86 24.57
CA CYS A 20 8.12 -14.91 24.09
C CYS A 20 9.38 -15.64 23.62
N ALA A 21 9.83 -15.29 22.42
CA ALA A 21 10.99 -15.94 21.80
C ALA A 21 12.33 -15.46 22.37
N ASN A 22 12.35 -14.33 23.09
CA ASN A 22 13.55 -13.70 23.62
C ASN A 22 14.15 -14.52 24.75
N THR A 23 15.48 -14.44 24.89
CA THR A 23 16.22 -15.05 25.99
C THR A 23 15.78 -14.43 27.32
N ARG A 24 15.61 -15.28 28.34
CA ARG A 24 15.36 -14.80 29.71
C ARG A 24 16.60 -14.06 30.24
N ILE A 25 16.40 -13.13 31.17
CA ILE A 25 17.52 -12.59 31.96
C ILE A 25 17.92 -13.67 32.98
N GLU A 26 19.20 -13.78 33.33
CA GLU A 26 19.69 -14.80 34.28
C GLU A 26 18.94 -14.76 35.62
N SER A 27 18.57 -13.56 36.09
CA SER A 27 17.86 -13.32 37.34
C SER A 27 16.32 -13.32 37.23
N SER A 28 15.74 -13.63 36.06
CA SER A 28 14.30 -13.56 35.86
C SER A 28 13.76 -14.66 34.96
N MET A 29 12.51 -15.08 35.21
CA MET A 29 11.78 -15.96 34.28
C MET A 29 11.37 -15.24 32.98
N PHE A 30 11.62 -13.93 32.87
CA PHE A 30 11.24 -13.11 31.74
C PHE A 30 12.45 -12.44 31.05
N CYS A 31 12.28 -12.05 29.77
CA CYS A 31 13.30 -11.25 29.06
C CYS A 31 13.22 -9.78 29.49
N GLY A 32 14.20 -8.95 29.11
CA GLY A 32 14.19 -7.53 29.44
C GLY A 32 12.95 -6.74 29.02
N ASN A 33 12.20 -7.21 28.00
CA ASN A 33 10.95 -6.55 27.57
C ASN A 33 9.71 -6.98 28.38
N HIS A 34 9.77 -8.10 29.10
CA HIS A 34 8.63 -8.67 29.84
C HIS A 34 8.93 -8.94 31.31
N SER A 35 10.14 -8.64 31.78
CA SER A 35 10.44 -8.53 33.19
C SER A 35 9.61 -7.37 33.74
N GLN A 36 8.77 -7.66 34.74
CA GLN A 36 8.20 -6.61 35.59
C GLN A 36 9.37 -5.95 36.31
N ARG A 37 9.92 -4.89 35.70
CA ARG A 37 10.75 -3.95 36.44
C ARG A 37 9.80 -3.20 37.35
N LEU A 38 9.86 -3.51 38.65
CA LEU A 38 9.03 -2.91 39.69
C LEU A 38 9.18 -1.37 39.75
N GLU A 39 10.25 -0.81 39.16
CA GLU A 39 10.60 0.62 39.22
C GLU A 39 10.61 1.35 37.87
N GLY A 40 10.31 0.68 36.75
CA GLY A 40 10.45 1.27 35.42
C GLY A 40 9.17 1.94 34.89
N GLN A 41 9.11 3.28 34.90
CA GLN A 41 8.01 4.01 34.25
C GLN A 41 8.11 3.92 32.72
N TRP A 42 7.08 3.35 32.09
CA TRP A 42 6.93 3.33 30.63
C TRP A 42 6.23 4.60 30.17
N ILE A 43 6.84 5.33 29.26
CA ILE A 43 6.29 6.55 28.66
C ILE A 43 6.10 6.34 27.15
N PRO A 44 5.10 6.99 26.53
CA PRO A 44 5.00 7.00 25.07
C PRO A 44 6.25 7.64 24.46
N CYS A 45 6.76 7.08 23.36
CA CYS A 45 7.87 7.68 22.66
C CYS A 45 7.46 9.07 22.12
N PRO A 46 8.27 10.13 22.32
CA PRO A 46 7.94 11.49 21.89
C PRO A 46 8.02 11.66 20.37
N ILE A 47 8.74 10.77 19.68
CA ILE A 47 8.88 10.78 18.21
C ILE A 47 7.75 9.96 17.56
N ASP A 48 7.44 8.80 18.12
CA ASP A 48 6.42 7.89 17.61
C ASP A 48 5.52 7.39 18.76
N PRO A 49 4.37 8.05 18.99
CA PRO A 49 3.45 7.67 20.06
C PRO A 49 2.86 6.27 19.93
N SER A 50 3.08 5.56 18.81
CA SER A 50 2.57 4.18 18.62
C SER A 50 3.32 3.13 19.45
N HIS A 51 4.43 3.49 20.09
CA HIS A 51 5.14 2.62 21.00
C HIS A 51 5.62 3.34 22.26
N SER A 52 5.90 2.55 23.29
CA SER A 52 6.37 3.04 24.59
C SER A 52 7.80 2.61 24.85
N VAL A 53 8.51 3.43 25.62
CA VAL A 53 9.89 3.23 26.03
C VAL A 53 10.00 3.41 27.53
N LEU A 54 10.95 2.71 28.15
CA LEU A 54 11.29 2.96 29.55
C LEU A 54 11.90 4.37 29.65
N GLN A 55 11.45 5.14 30.64
CA GLN A 55 11.89 6.53 30.84
C GLN A 55 13.41 6.66 30.92
N GLU A 56 14.09 5.76 31.63
CA GLU A 56 15.56 5.70 31.73
C GLU A 56 16.27 5.50 30.37
N ASN A 57 15.60 4.88 29.40
CA ASN A 57 16.17 4.57 28.08
C ASN A 57 15.77 5.60 27.02
N LEU A 58 14.99 6.62 27.38
CA LEU A 58 14.45 7.60 26.45
C LEU A 58 15.55 8.30 25.65
N GLU A 59 16.60 8.79 26.32
CA GLU A 59 17.68 9.56 25.69
C GLU A 59 18.43 8.77 24.61
N TRP A 60 18.64 7.48 24.84
CA TRP A 60 19.27 6.61 23.86
C TRP A 60 18.28 6.17 22.78
N HIS A 61 17.02 5.93 23.15
CA HIS A 61 15.97 5.55 22.24
C HIS A 61 15.75 6.61 21.16
N VAL A 62 15.59 7.89 21.53
CA VAL A 62 15.28 8.96 20.58
C VAL A 62 16.31 9.05 19.46
N LYS A 63 17.59 8.78 19.75
CA LYS A 63 18.68 8.74 18.76
C LYS A 63 18.58 7.59 17.77
N ARG A 64 17.85 6.52 18.12
CA ARG A 64 17.77 5.27 17.34
C ARG A 64 16.34 4.89 16.96
N CYS A 65 15.36 5.74 17.25
CA CYS A 65 13.96 5.51 16.99
C CYS A 65 13.77 5.13 15.51
N PRO A 66 13.06 4.02 15.20
CA PRO A 66 12.83 3.61 13.82
C PRO A 66 12.14 4.68 12.97
N LEU A 67 11.22 5.45 13.57
CA LEU A 67 10.54 6.55 12.87
C LEU A 67 11.51 7.69 12.58
N LEU A 68 12.35 8.10 13.54
CA LEU A 68 13.37 9.12 13.29
C LEU A 68 14.29 8.73 12.14
N LYS A 69 14.83 7.51 12.17
CA LYS A 69 15.72 7.02 11.10
C LYS A 69 15.03 7.03 9.73
N GLN A 70 13.75 6.65 9.70
CA GLN A 70 12.96 6.70 8.48
C GLN A 70 12.77 8.14 8.00
N THR A 71 12.39 9.07 8.88
CA THR A 71 12.19 10.48 8.53
C THR A 71 13.47 11.10 8.01
N VAL A 72 14.61 10.90 8.68
CA VAL A 72 15.92 11.40 8.21
C VAL A 72 16.29 10.82 6.84
N ALA A 73 16.11 9.51 6.65
CA ALA A 73 16.39 8.87 5.37
C ALA A 73 15.47 9.37 4.25
N LEU A 74 14.21 9.67 4.58
CA LEU A 74 13.20 10.17 3.64
C LEU A 74 13.43 11.63 3.27
N SER A 75 13.80 12.48 4.24
CA SER A 75 14.10 13.90 3.99
C SER A 75 15.28 14.12 3.05
N GLY A 76 16.18 13.14 2.91
CA GLY A 76 17.27 13.18 1.94
C GLY A 76 16.87 12.73 0.52
N GLN A 77 15.64 12.29 0.29
CA GLN A 77 15.18 11.80 -1.02
C GLN A 77 14.62 12.94 -1.86
N ARG A 78 15.00 12.99 -3.14
CA ARG A 78 14.48 14.00 -4.09
C ARG A 78 12.97 13.91 -4.29
N PHE A 79 12.42 12.69 -4.23
CA PHE A 79 10.98 12.43 -4.37
C PHE A 79 10.16 12.77 -3.12
N TYR A 80 10.79 13.23 -2.03
CA TYR A 80 10.08 13.67 -0.83
C TYR A 80 9.82 15.18 -0.88
N GLN A 81 8.55 15.56 -0.96
CA GLN A 81 8.10 16.93 -0.84
C GLN A 81 6.86 16.96 0.04
N LYS A 82 7.03 17.43 1.28
CA LYS A 82 5.97 17.41 2.29
C LYS A 82 4.70 18.12 1.79
N GLY A 83 3.56 17.44 1.83
CA GLY A 83 2.26 18.00 1.52
C GLY A 83 1.98 18.27 0.04
N ILE A 84 2.83 17.84 -0.91
CA ILE A 84 2.65 18.16 -2.33
C ILE A 84 1.29 17.70 -2.89
N ASN A 85 0.77 16.57 -2.40
CA ASN A 85 -0.51 16.01 -2.83
C ASN A 85 -1.65 16.25 -1.82
N ALA A 86 -1.42 17.08 -0.78
CA ALA A 86 -2.43 17.38 0.23
C ALA A 86 -3.59 18.22 -0.34
N GLY A 87 -3.38 18.92 -1.46
CA GLY A 87 -4.31 19.86 -2.05
C GLY A 87 -4.06 21.29 -1.58
N ASN A 88 -4.27 22.26 -2.48
CA ASN A 88 -4.20 23.68 -2.13
C ASN A 88 -5.52 24.11 -1.46
N GLU A 89 -5.41 24.94 -0.43
CA GLU A 89 -6.53 25.59 0.25
C GLU A 89 -7.39 26.45 -0.70
N GLU A 90 -6.86 26.81 -1.88
CA GLU A 90 -7.55 27.63 -2.88
C GLU A 90 -8.57 26.86 -3.73
N GLU A 91 -8.39 25.56 -3.98
CA GLU A 91 -9.38 24.74 -4.70
C GLU A 91 -10.64 24.48 -3.86
N GLU A 92 -10.53 24.53 -2.52
CA GLU A 92 -11.67 24.40 -1.61
C GLU A 92 -12.51 25.70 -1.51
N LYS A 93 -12.00 26.84 -1.97
CA LYS A 93 -12.69 28.15 -1.90
C LYS A 93 -13.85 28.29 -2.90
N LEU A 94 -13.89 27.51 -3.97
CA LEU A 94 -14.93 27.66 -5.00
C LEU A 94 -16.26 26.96 -4.66
N GLY A 95 -16.30 26.18 -3.57
CA GLY A 95 -17.46 25.35 -3.22
C GLY A 95 -18.11 25.60 -1.85
N SER A 96 -17.63 26.53 -1.02
CA SER A 96 -18.14 26.70 0.35
C SER A 96 -18.32 28.17 0.73
N CYS A 97 -19.57 28.55 1.02
CA CYS A 97 -19.94 29.87 1.55
C CYS A 97 -19.63 30.06 3.05
N CYS A 98 -18.81 29.21 3.66
CA CYS A 98 -18.49 29.30 5.09
C CYS A 98 -16.98 29.36 5.34
N SER A 99 -16.59 30.38 6.10
CA SER A 99 -15.24 30.73 6.48
C SER A 99 -14.51 29.63 7.27
N ASP A 100 -13.26 29.38 6.86
CA ASP A 100 -12.11 29.08 7.73
C ASP A 100 -12.22 27.92 8.73
N SER A 101 -12.27 26.69 8.23
CA SER A 101 -11.69 25.56 8.98
C SER A 101 -11.36 24.41 8.06
N LEU A 102 -10.09 24.01 8.01
CA LEU A 102 -9.66 22.70 7.48
C LEU A 102 -10.55 21.59 8.07
N VAL A 103 -11.39 20.98 7.24
CA VAL A 103 -12.35 19.97 7.72
C VAL A 103 -11.65 18.62 7.82
N THR A 104 -11.10 18.31 8.99
CA THR A 104 -10.41 17.02 9.22
C THR A 104 -11.37 15.83 9.21
N SER A 105 -10.84 14.64 8.91
CA SER A 105 -11.62 13.38 9.00
C SER A 105 -12.23 13.14 10.40
N GLU A 106 -11.56 13.63 11.46
CA GLU A 106 -12.07 13.56 12.82
C GLU A 106 -13.27 14.50 13.03
N MET A 107 -13.20 15.72 12.49
CA MET A 107 -14.31 16.66 12.51
C MET A 107 -15.53 16.14 11.73
N LYS A 108 -15.30 15.52 10.55
CA LYS A 108 -16.37 14.86 9.77
C LYS A 108 -17.06 13.76 10.59
N ARG A 109 -16.29 12.90 11.27
CA ARG A 109 -16.84 11.86 12.15
C ARG A 109 -17.60 12.45 13.32
N LYS A 110 -17.06 13.47 13.99
CA LYS A 110 -17.70 14.14 15.12
C LYS A 110 -19.03 14.75 14.72
N LEU A 111 -19.09 15.40 13.55
CA LEU A 111 -20.31 15.93 12.98
C LEU A 111 -21.35 14.81 12.79
N LEU A 112 -20.98 13.71 12.13
CA LEU A 112 -21.87 12.57 11.91
C LEU A 112 -22.39 11.97 13.23
N TYR A 113 -21.53 11.82 14.25
CA TYR A 113 -21.93 11.30 15.55
C TYR A 113 -22.81 12.27 16.36
N SER A 114 -22.70 13.57 16.10
CA SER A 114 -23.51 14.61 16.75
C SER A 114 -24.88 14.82 16.10
N MET A 115 -25.13 14.25 14.91
CA MET A 115 -26.39 14.40 14.20
C MET A 115 -27.52 13.61 14.87
N SER A 116 -28.72 14.20 14.89
CA SER A 116 -29.92 13.45 15.23
C SER A 116 -30.27 12.42 14.14
N VAL A 117 -31.04 11.40 14.50
CA VAL A 117 -31.48 10.35 13.57
C VAL A 117 -32.20 10.93 12.35
N SER A 118 -33.04 11.96 12.53
CA SER A 118 -33.77 12.60 11.42
C SER A 118 -32.82 13.32 10.46
N GLN A 119 -31.85 14.07 10.99
CA GLN A 119 -30.83 14.76 10.19
C GLN A 119 -29.94 13.78 9.42
N PHE A 120 -29.57 12.66 10.05
CA PHE A 120 -28.80 11.61 9.38
C PHE A 120 -29.59 11.02 8.19
N HIS A 121 -30.88 10.71 8.35
CA HIS A 121 -31.71 10.24 7.25
C HIS A 121 -31.85 11.27 6.12
N GLN A 122 -31.94 12.57 6.45
CA GLN A 122 -31.96 13.63 5.43
C GLN A 122 -30.65 13.70 4.65
N LEU A 123 -29.50 13.50 5.32
CA LEU A 123 -28.20 13.43 4.67
C LEU A 123 -28.11 12.24 3.71
N ILE A 124 -28.55 11.05 4.13
CA ILE A 124 -28.60 9.86 3.28
C ILE A 124 -29.46 10.11 2.03
N LYS A 125 -30.66 10.67 2.19
CA LYS A 125 -31.54 11.01 1.05
C LYS A 125 -30.88 11.97 0.06
N LYS A 126 -30.11 12.96 0.55
CA LYS A 126 -29.34 13.86 -0.33
C LYS A 126 -28.27 13.11 -1.10
N ILE A 127 -27.52 12.23 -0.43
CA ILE A 127 -26.49 11.39 -1.07
C ILE A 127 -27.12 10.49 -2.14
N GLU A 128 -28.23 9.83 -1.82
CA GLU A 128 -28.95 8.96 -2.77
C GLU A 128 -29.49 9.73 -3.97
N ALA A 129 -30.06 10.92 -3.77
CA ALA A 129 -30.57 11.77 -4.85
C ALA A 129 -29.44 12.24 -5.79
N VAL A 130 -28.31 12.66 -5.23
CA VAL A 130 -27.13 13.05 -6.01
C VAL A 130 -26.55 11.84 -6.74
N HIS A 131 -26.43 10.70 -6.05
CA HIS A 131 -25.95 9.46 -6.66
C HIS A 131 -26.84 9.02 -7.82
N GLY A 132 -28.16 9.02 -7.66
CA GLY A 132 -29.11 8.67 -8.72
C GLY A 132 -29.14 9.67 -9.89
N GLY A 133 -28.74 10.93 -9.67
CA GLY A 133 -28.63 11.94 -10.73
C GLY A 133 -27.32 11.89 -11.51
N ILE A 134 -26.23 11.41 -10.90
CA ILE A 134 -24.88 11.38 -11.51
C ILE A 134 -24.54 9.99 -12.05
N CYS A 135 -24.80 8.96 -11.26
CA CYS A 135 -24.35 7.62 -11.55
C CYS A 135 -25.40 6.86 -12.36
N LYS A 136 -25.02 6.42 -13.57
CA LYS A 136 -25.71 5.31 -14.24
C LYS A 136 -25.34 4.01 -13.55
N GLU A 137 -26.04 2.91 -13.87
CA GLU A 137 -25.67 1.57 -13.39
C GLU A 137 -24.14 1.37 -13.51
N ILE A 138 -23.52 0.99 -12.38
CA ILE A 138 -22.10 0.65 -12.35
C ILE A 138 -22.04 -0.82 -12.73
N ASP A 139 -21.60 -1.09 -13.95
CA ASP A 139 -21.42 -2.46 -14.40
C ASP A 139 -20.27 -3.12 -13.65
N ASP A 140 -20.55 -4.31 -13.12
CA ASP A 140 -19.51 -5.16 -12.59
C ASP A 140 -18.69 -5.76 -13.72
N SER A 141 -17.35 -5.70 -13.61
CA SER A 141 -16.43 -6.35 -14.56
C SER A 141 -15.58 -7.41 -13.87
N TYR A 142 -15.64 -8.63 -14.38
CA TYR A 142 -14.87 -9.78 -13.92
C TYR A 142 -14.15 -10.43 -15.11
N LEU A 143 -12.92 -9.98 -15.37
CA LEU A 143 -12.10 -10.53 -16.45
C LEU A 143 -11.07 -11.51 -15.91
N SER A 144 -10.79 -12.55 -16.69
CA SER A 144 -9.76 -13.54 -16.37
C SER A 144 -8.80 -13.63 -17.56
N PRO A 145 -7.78 -12.77 -17.64
CA PRO A 145 -6.88 -12.75 -18.77
C PRO A 145 -6.03 -14.02 -18.80
N GLU A 146 -5.84 -14.59 -20.00
CA GLU A 146 -5.08 -15.83 -20.17
C GLU A 146 -3.63 -15.71 -19.67
N ALA A 147 -3.04 -14.52 -19.73
CA ALA A 147 -1.71 -14.26 -19.21
C ALA A 147 -1.59 -14.59 -17.70
N CYS A 148 -2.70 -14.52 -16.96
CA CYS A 148 -2.77 -14.85 -15.53
C CYS A 148 -3.05 -16.35 -15.26
N ASN A 149 -3.17 -17.20 -16.29
CA ASN A 149 -3.45 -18.63 -16.09
C ASN A 149 -2.39 -19.34 -15.23
N ILE A 150 -1.12 -18.91 -15.30
CA ILE A 150 -0.06 -19.42 -14.42
C ILE A 150 -0.41 -19.25 -12.93
N TRP A 151 -1.10 -18.16 -12.58
CA TRP A 151 -1.55 -17.87 -11.22
C TRP A 151 -2.83 -18.64 -10.86
N PHE A 152 -3.76 -18.79 -11.81
CA PHE A 152 -5.01 -19.53 -11.60
C PHE A 152 -4.76 -21.04 -11.46
N ASN A 153 -3.88 -21.59 -12.29
CA ASN A 153 -3.54 -23.02 -12.32
C ASN A 153 -2.54 -23.43 -11.23
N LYS A 154 -2.10 -22.49 -10.38
CA LYS A 154 -1.15 -22.72 -9.28
C LYS A 154 0.21 -23.25 -9.75
N GLU A 155 0.65 -22.82 -10.93
CA GLU A 155 1.96 -23.18 -11.51
C GLU A 155 3.11 -22.36 -10.89
N ILE A 156 2.82 -21.57 -9.86
CA ILE A 156 3.74 -20.65 -9.19
C ILE A 156 4.21 -21.24 -7.86
N ASP A 157 5.42 -20.86 -7.42
CA ASP A 157 6.05 -21.34 -6.19
C ASP A 157 5.07 -21.37 -4.99
N ARG A 158 4.86 -22.58 -4.46
CA ARG A 158 3.98 -22.90 -3.32
C ARG A 158 4.37 -22.17 -2.01
N LYS A 159 5.52 -21.48 -1.98
CA LYS A 159 6.00 -20.69 -0.83
C LYS A 159 5.34 -19.31 -0.69
N LEU A 160 4.57 -18.87 -1.68
CA LEU A 160 3.82 -17.61 -1.57
C LEU A 160 2.63 -17.79 -0.61
N PRO A 161 2.28 -16.78 0.21
CA PRO A 161 1.03 -16.77 0.97
C PRO A 161 -0.14 -16.59 -0.01
N PHE A 162 -0.50 -17.68 -0.68
CA PHE A 162 -1.53 -17.75 -1.69
C PHE A 162 -2.91 -17.79 -1.01
N GLN A 163 -3.82 -16.93 -1.45
CA GLN A 163 -5.24 -17.06 -1.18
C GLN A 163 -5.98 -16.86 -2.50
N GLU A 164 -6.76 -17.86 -2.91
CA GLU A 164 -7.46 -17.91 -4.19
C GLU A 164 -8.30 -16.66 -4.47
N LYS A 165 -9.04 -16.18 -3.47
CA LYS A 165 -9.80 -14.92 -3.55
C LYS A 165 -8.95 -13.70 -3.91
N HIS A 166 -7.70 -13.65 -3.46
CA HIS A 166 -6.81 -12.54 -3.77
C HIS A 166 -6.27 -12.62 -5.18
N VAL A 167 -6.07 -13.85 -5.68
CA VAL A 167 -5.60 -14.12 -7.04
C VAL A 167 -6.67 -13.78 -8.06
N LEU A 168 -7.91 -14.23 -7.87
CA LEU A 168 -9.02 -13.87 -8.77
C LEU A 168 -9.22 -12.35 -8.85
N GLN A 169 -9.17 -11.67 -7.70
CA GLN A 169 -9.29 -10.21 -7.66
C GLN A 169 -8.12 -9.51 -8.38
N GLN A 170 -6.89 -10.01 -8.23
CA GLN A 170 -5.73 -9.45 -8.94
C GLN A 170 -5.84 -9.72 -10.45
N GLY A 171 -6.22 -10.94 -10.84
CA GLY A 171 -6.44 -11.31 -12.24
C GLY A 171 -7.49 -10.42 -12.91
N SER A 172 -8.60 -10.13 -12.22
CA SER A 172 -9.62 -9.20 -12.73
C SER A 172 -9.12 -7.77 -12.90
N ILE A 173 -8.30 -7.25 -11.98
CA ILE A 173 -7.65 -5.94 -12.16
C ILE A 173 -6.83 -5.94 -13.45
N LEU A 174 -6.02 -6.98 -13.65
CA LEU A 174 -5.14 -7.09 -14.82
C LEU A 174 -5.92 -7.27 -16.11
N GLY A 175 -7.01 -8.05 -16.09
CA GLY A 175 -7.88 -8.23 -17.25
C GLY A 175 -8.54 -6.92 -17.67
N ASN A 176 -9.00 -6.12 -16.71
CA ASN A 176 -9.54 -4.79 -17.01
C ASN A 176 -8.47 -3.83 -17.55
N LEU A 177 -7.24 -3.88 -17.01
CA LEU A 177 -6.12 -3.08 -17.54
C LEU A 177 -5.72 -3.51 -18.96
N GLU A 178 -5.84 -4.80 -19.28
CA GLU A 178 -5.64 -5.33 -20.63
C GLU A 178 -6.75 -4.88 -21.58
N GLU A 179 -8.02 -4.95 -21.16
CA GLU A 179 -9.18 -4.55 -21.95
C GLU A 179 -9.13 -3.07 -22.37
N ILE A 180 -8.66 -2.19 -21.48
CA ILE A 180 -8.49 -0.76 -21.80
C ILE A 180 -7.18 -0.45 -22.55
N GLY A 181 -6.38 -1.46 -22.86
CA GLY A 181 -5.10 -1.31 -23.57
C GLY A 181 -3.97 -0.71 -22.72
N ALA A 182 -4.15 -0.58 -21.40
CA ALA A 182 -3.08 -0.16 -20.50
C ALA A 182 -2.00 -1.23 -20.34
N LEU A 183 -2.33 -2.50 -20.55
CA LEU A 183 -1.37 -3.60 -20.64
C LEU A 183 -1.44 -4.21 -22.03
N LYS A 184 -0.28 -4.38 -22.66
CA LYS A 184 -0.15 -5.15 -23.90
C LYS A 184 0.43 -6.53 -23.57
N ARG A 185 -0.11 -7.56 -24.19
CA ARG A 185 0.40 -8.92 -24.06
C ARG A 185 1.75 -9.04 -24.76
N CYS A 186 2.78 -9.43 -24.02
CA CYS A 186 4.01 -9.94 -24.63
C CYS A 186 3.71 -11.34 -25.20
N LYS A 187 3.91 -11.54 -26.51
CA LYS A 187 3.84 -12.87 -27.12
C LYS A 187 5.03 -13.70 -26.60
N ILE A 188 4.84 -14.41 -25.50
CA ILE A 188 5.89 -15.23 -24.88
C ILE A 188 5.92 -16.68 -25.43
N ASN A 189 4.91 -17.10 -26.21
CA ASN A 189 4.82 -18.50 -26.70
C ASN A 189 5.11 -18.66 -28.20
N VAL A 190 6.20 -18.07 -28.68
CA VAL A 190 6.90 -18.60 -29.86
C VAL A 190 8.33 -18.80 -29.42
N GLU A 191 8.87 -20.01 -29.60
CA GLU A 191 10.32 -20.22 -29.59
C GLU A 191 10.90 -19.33 -30.69
N CYS A 192 11.26 -18.10 -30.34
CA CYS A 192 11.86 -17.18 -31.28
C CYS A 192 13.30 -17.64 -31.49
N CYS A 193 13.52 -18.25 -32.65
CA CYS A 193 14.80 -18.13 -33.34
C CYS A 193 15.28 -16.67 -33.32
N GLU A 194 16.59 -16.49 -33.18
CA GLU A 194 17.35 -15.24 -32.99
C GLU A 194 17.16 -14.12 -34.06
N SER A 195 16.11 -14.16 -34.88
CA SER A 195 15.98 -13.29 -36.07
C SER A 195 14.95 -12.17 -36.00
N ASP A 196 14.05 -12.09 -35.01
CA ASP A 196 12.91 -11.12 -35.04
C ASP A 196 12.95 -10.01 -33.98
N LEU A 197 14.14 -9.57 -33.56
CA LEU A 197 14.33 -8.39 -32.68
C LEU A 197 14.24 -7.02 -33.40
N LYS A 198 13.43 -6.91 -34.46
CA LYS A 198 13.39 -5.69 -35.31
C LYS A 198 12.07 -4.93 -35.36
N GLU A 199 11.15 -5.17 -34.44
CA GLU A 199 10.07 -4.21 -34.17
C GLU A 199 10.10 -3.81 -32.69
N LYS A 200 10.85 -2.73 -32.40
CA LYS A 200 10.69 -1.98 -31.16
C LYS A 200 9.31 -1.34 -31.20
N ASP A 201 8.29 -2.01 -30.65
CA ASP A 201 7.05 -1.35 -30.28
C ASP A 201 7.38 -0.39 -29.12
N ASP A 202 7.67 0.86 -29.48
CA ASP A 202 8.10 1.97 -28.60
C ASP A 202 7.06 2.30 -27.50
N ASN A 203 5.91 1.63 -27.52
CA ASN A 203 4.76 1.90 -26.66
C ASN A 203 4.44 0.74 -25.69
N SER A 204 5.41 -0.15 -25.43
CA SER A 204 5.27 -1.21 -24.41
C SER A 204 5.55 -0.68 -23.00
N VAL A 205 4.57 -0.86 -22.10
CA VAL A 205 4.69 -0.41 -20.70
C VAL A 205 5.88 -1.08 -20.05
N SER A 206 6.88 -0.26 -19.73
CA SER A 206 8.16 -0.75 -19.18
C SER A 206 8.21 -0.65 -17.66
N ALA A 207 7.29 0.10 -17.04
CA ALA A 207 7.26 0.34 -15.61
C ALA A 207 5.86 0.27 -14.99
N VAL A 208 5.78 -0.12 -13.72
CA VAL A 208 4.54 -0.09 -12.92
C VAL A 208 4.80 0.64 -11.61
N VAL A 209 3.87 1.50 -11.22
CA VAL A 209 3.85 2.17 -9.90
C VAL A 209 2.62 1.71 -9.13
N GLU A 210 2.81 0.92 -8.08
CA GLU A 210 1.72 0.48 -7.19
C GLU A 210 1.62 1.38 -5.96
N PHE A 211 0.54 2.14 -5.88
CA PHE A 211 0.19 2.97 -4.74
C PHE A 211 -0.55 2.17 -3.68
N GLY A 212 -0.11 2.28 -2.42
CA GLY A 212 -0.66 1.48 -1.33
C GLY A 212 -0.34 -0.01 -1.51
N ALA A 213 0.88 -0.30 -1.96
CA ALA A 213 1.29 -1.64 -2.38
C ALA A 213 1.17 -2.71 -1.30
N GLY A 214 1.18 -2.35 -0.02
CA GLY A 214 1.18 -3.29 1.08
C GLY A 214 2.27 -4.35 0.93
N ARG A 215 1.88 -5.59 0.61
CA ARG A 215 2.81 -6.71 0.36
C ARG A 215 3.35 -6.80 -1.07
N GLY A 216 2.76 -6.11 -2.05
CA GLY A 216 3.24 -6.03 -3.44
C GLY A 216 2.85 -7.20 -4.35
N TYR A 217 1.85 -8.00 -3.97
CA TYR A 217 1.45 -9.18 -4.75
C TYR A 217 0.71 -8.85 -6.06
N LEU A 218 0.05 -7.69 -6.15
CA LEU A 218 -0.54 -7.24 -7.42
C LEU A 218 0.57 -6.97 -8.44
N THR A 219 1.60 -6.22 -8.04
CA THR A 219 2.78 -6.00 -8.89
C THR A 219 3.54 -7.28 -9.21
N GLN A 220 3.57 -8.26 -8.30
CA GLN A 220 4.14 -9.57 -8.62
C GLN A 220 3.40 -10.24 -9.78
N MET A 221 2.07 -10.27 -9.73
CA MET A 221 1.26 -10.81 -10.82
C MET A 221 1.49 -10.06 -12.13
N LEU A 222 1.57 -8.72 -12.09
CA LEU A 222 1.91 -7.90 -13.26
C LEU A 222 3.26 -8.27 -13.87
N ALA A 223 4.29 -8.39 -13.04
CA ALA A 223 5.65 -8.74 -13.46
C ALA A 223 5.76 -10.19 -13.95
N ASP A 224 4.91 -11.10 -13.48
CA ASP A 224 4.83 -12.49 -13.96
C ASP A 224 4.12 -12.60 -15.32
N CYS A 225 3.05 -11.83 -15.53
CA CYS A 225 2.16 -12.04 -16.67
C CYS A 225 2.45 -11.12 -17.87
N TYR A 226 3.00 -9.92 -17.64
CA TYR A 226 3.12 -8.88 -18.68
C TYR A 226 4.56 -8.41 -18.95
N GLY A 227 5.57 -9.09 -18.40
CA GLY A 227 6.98 -8.80 -18.73
C GLY A 227 7.48 -7.41 -18.31
N ILE A 228 6.87 -6.82 -17.28
CA ILE A 228 7.26 -5.51 -16.73
C ILE A 228 8.72 -5.55 -16.26
N LYS A 229 9.51 -4.53 -16.62
CA LYS A 229 10.95 -4.46 -16.31
C LYS A 229 11.29 -3.58 -15.11
N LYS A 230 10.45 -2.60 -14.78
CA LYS A 230 10.65 -1.72 -13.63
C LYS A 230 9.40 -1.69 -12.75
N VAL A 231 9.58 -1.82 -11.45
CA VAL A 231 8.47 -1.84 -10.49
C VAL A 231 8.75 -0.93 -9.30
N TYR A 232 7.78 -0.07 -9.01
CA TYR A 232 7.84 0.94 -7.96
C TYR A 232 6.70 0.71 -6.98
N LEU A 233 7.03 0.44 -5.72
CA LEU A 233 6.05 0.12 -4.69
C LEU A 233 6.00 1.26 -3.66
N VAL A 234 4.89 1.99 -3.62
CA VAL A 234 4.67 3.11 -2.70
C VAL A 234 3.87 2.63 -1.50
N GLU A 235 4.45 2.70 -0.31
CA GLU A 235 3.78 2.28 0.92
C GLU A 235 4.38 2.91 2.18
N ARG A 236 3.54 3.49 3.05
CA ARG A 236 3.95 4.09 4.33
C ARG A 236 4.50 3.07 5.35
N LYS A 237 3.97 1.84 5.36
CA LYS A 237 4.27 0.80 6.38
C LYS A 237 5.11 -0.35 5.82
N SER A 238 5.96 -0.92 6.68
CA SER A 238 6.68 -2.15 6.32
C SER A 238 5.85 -3.37 6.72
N TYR A 239 5.57 -4.25 5.75
CA TYR A 239 4.86 -5.51 5.98
C TYR A 239 5.83 -6.71 6.01
N LYS A 240 5.44 -7.80 6.69
CA LYS A 240 6.14 -9.09 6.57
C LYS A 240 5.63 -9.86 5.36
N LEU A 241 6.45 -10.79 4.85
CA LEU A 241 6.12 -11.63 3.68
C LEU A 241 5.74 -10.75 2.49
N LYS A 242 6.69 -9.88 2.08
CA LYS A 242 6.52 -9.04 0.89
C LYS A 242 6.92 -9.84 -0.35
N ALA A 243 6.30 -9.53 -1.48
CA ALA A 243 6.67 -10.05 -2.79
C ALA A 243 8.09 -9.66 -3.22
N ASP A 244 8.73 -8.69 -2.55
CA ASP A 244 10.08 -8.19 -2.85
C ASP A 244 11.11 -9.29 -3.04
N ARG A 245 11.03 -10.39 -2.27
CA ARG A 245 11.96 -11.52 -2.41
C ARG A 245 11.82 -12.17 -3.78
N SER A 246 10.59 -12.48 -4.18
CA SER A 246 10.29 -13.13 -5.47
C SER A 246 10.54 -12.19 -6.64
N LEU A 247 10.19 -10.91 -6.49
CA LEU A 247 10.45 -9.88 -7.51
C LEU A 247 11.96 -9.72 -7.77
N ARG A 248 12.80 -9.71 -6.72
CA ARG A 248 14.27 -9.60 -6.87
C ARG A 248 14.93 -10.83 -7.51
N GLN A 249 14.24 -11.97 -7.58
CA GLN A 249 14.74 -13.17 -8.25
C GLN A 249 14.51 -13.13 -9.77
N LYS A 250 13.68 -12.22 -10.27
CA LYS A 250 13.48 -12.04 -11.71
C LYS A 250 14.68 -11.34 -12.32
N GLU A 251 15.26 -11.95 -13.33
CA GLU A 251 16.33 -11.32 -14.12
C GLU A 251 15.80 -10.07 -14.81
N ASN A 252 16.64 -9.03 -14.87
CA ASN A 252 16.34 -7.77 -15.54
C ASN A 252 15.14 -6.98 -14.98
N LEU A 253 14.67 -7.30 -13.76
CA LEU A 253 13.64 -6.54 -13.06
C LEU A 253 14.27 -5.55 -12.06
N VAL A 254 14.01 -4.25 -12.25
CA VAL A 254 14.36 -3.21 -11.28
C VAL A 254 13.23 -3.06 -10.28
N LEU A 255 13.52 -3.27 -8.99
CA LEU A 255 12.56 -3.08 -7.90
C LEU A 255 12.99 -1.93 -6.97
N GLU A 256 12.13 -0.92 -6.90
CA GLU A 256 12.23 0.18 -5.93
C GLU A 256 10.99 0.21 -5.03
N ARG A 257 11.20 0.23 -3.70
CA ARG A 257 10.10 0.34 -2.73
C ARG A 257 10.29 1.60 -1.91
N MET A 258 9.46 2.61 -2.18
CA MET A 258 9.48 3.90 -1.50
C MET A 258 8.61 3.85 -0.24
N ARG A 259 9.23 4.08 0.92
CA ARG A 259 8.54 4.11 2.22
C ARG A 259 8.08 5.51 2.59
N ILE A 260 7.03 5.98 1.91
CA ILE A 260 6.55 7.37 1.91
C ILE A 260 5.01 7.40 1.97
N ASP A 261 4.43 8.47 2.53
CA ASP A 261 3.01 8.75 2.37
C ASP A 261 2.75 9.32 0.97
N ILE A 262 1.63 8.95 0.35
CA ILE A 262 1.26 9.45 -0.99
C ILE A 262 1.10 10.98 -0.93
N GLU A 263 0.71 11.54 0.21
CA GLU A 263 0.63 12.99 0.45
C GLU A 263 1.94 13.73 0.14
N ASP A 264 3.08 13.10 0.41
CA ASP A 264 4.41 13.72 0.34
C ASP A 264 5.22 13.30 -0.89
N LEU A 265 4.65 12.46 -1.77
CA LEU A 265 5.36 11.85 -2.88
C LEU A 265 5.32 12.71 -4.14
N ASN A 266 6.48 13.18 -4.58
CA ASN A 266 6.66 13.78 -5.90
C ASN A 266 7.20 12.73 -6.88
N LEU A 267 6.31 12.13 -7.68
CA LEU A 267 6.71 11.15 -8.70
C LEU A 267 7.60 11.76 -9.80
N ASN A 268 7.44 13.06 -10.11
CA ASN A 268 8.27 13.74 -11.09
C ASN A 268 9.71 13.95 -10.60
N ALA A 269 10.01 13.71 -9.32
CA ALA A 269 11.36 13.74 -8.80
C ALA A 269 11.99 12.33 -8.68
N VAL A 270 11.30 11.29 -9.17
CA VAL A 270 11.85 9.94 -9.32
C VAL A 270 12.55 9.83 -10.67
N GLU A 271 13.86 10.10 -10.69
CA GLU A 271 14.68 10.13 -11.92
C GLU A 271 14.58 8.86 -12.78
N SER A 272 14.45 7.70 -12.14
CA SER A 272 14.39 6.41 -12.82
C SER A 272 13.09 6.17 -13.63
N LEU A 273 12.07 7.01 -13.40
CA LEU A 273 10.79 7.05 -14.12
C LEU A 273 10.75 8.10 -15.25
N HIS A 274 11.72 9.01 -15.34
CA HIS A 274 11.72 10.04 -16.38
C HIS A 274 11.80 9.45 -17.78
N GLY A 275 10.86 9.85 -18.65
CA GLY A 275 10.79 9.37 -20.04
C GLY A 275 10.42 7.89 -20.18
N VAL A 276 9.97 7.23 -19.10
CA VAL A 276 9.57 5.82 -19.12
C VAL A 276 8.04 5.73 -19.13
N PRO A 277 7.41 5.06 -20.10
CA PRO A 277 5.98 4.79 -20.03
C PRO A 277 5.68 3.84 -18.86
N TYR A 278 4.78 4.27 -17.97
CA TYR A 278 4.41 3.50 -16.78
C TYR A 278 2.91 3.46 -16.55
N VAL A 279 2.46 2.39 -15.89
CA VAL A 279 1.07 2.26 -15.41
C VAL A 279 1.06 2.43 -13.89
N ALA A 280 0.22 3.33 -13.41
CA ALA A 280 -0.04 3.52 -11.99
C ALA A 280 -1.27 2.71 -11.55
N VAL A 281 -1.14 1.87 -10.53
CA VAL A 281 -2.20 0.99 -10.02
C VAL A 281 -2.39 1.16 -8.51
N GLY A 282 -3.61 0.93 -8.02
CA GLY A 282 -3.93 0.95 -6.59
C GLY A 282 -5.07 -0.01 -6.24
N LYS A 283 -4.82 -0.99 -5.37
CA LYS A 283 -5.84 -2.00 -5.02
C LYS A 283 -6.72 -1.62 -3.84
N HIS A 284 -6.11 -1.10 -2.78
CA HIS A 284 -6.76 -0.85 -1.48
C HIS A 284 -6.74 0.64 -1.09
N LEU A 285 -6.72 1.52 -2.08
CA LEU A 285 -6.77 2.96 -1.83
C LEU A 285 -8.22 3.35 -1.55
N CYS A 286 -8.43 3.98 -0.40
CA CYS A 286 -9.75 4.41 0.02
C CYS A 286 -9.68 5.79 0.68
N GLY A 287 -10.77 6.56 0.56
CA GLY A 287 -10.89 7.90 1.12
C GLY A 287 -9.80 8.83 0.60
N PRO A 288 -9.15 9.64 1.47
CA PRO A 288 -8.17 10.66 1.05
C PRO A 288 -6.98 10.11 0.26
N ALA A 289 -6.65 8.82 0.40
CA ALA A 289 -5.52 8.22 -0.30
C ALA A 289 -5.76 8.18 -1.83
N THR A 290 -7.01 8.02 -2.25
CA THR A 290 -7.39 8.04 -3.66
C THR A 290 -7.19 9.43 -4.26
N ASP A 291 -7.68 10.47 -3.56
CA ASP A 291 -7.56 11.86 -4.01
C ASP A 291 -6.09 12.27 -4.14
N LYS A 292 -5.25 11.87 -3.16
CA LYS A 292 -3.81 12.09 -3.16
C LYS A 292 -3.10 11.38 -4.32
N MET A 293 -3.47 10.14 -4.63
CA MET A 293 -2.90 9.40 -5.78
C MET A 293 -3.23 10.11 -7.10
N VAL A 294 -4.47 10.58 -7.25
CA VAL A 294 -4.91 11.32 -8.44
C VAL A 294 -4.11 12.61 -8.59
N LYS A 295 -3.89 13.36 -7.50
CA LYS A 295 -3.05 14.57 -7.48
C LYS A 295 -1.59 14.29 -7.84
N ALA A 296 -1.02 13.20 -7.33
CA ALA A 296 0.37 12.81 -7.59
C ALA A 296 0.72 12.56 -9.07
N ARG A 297 -0.29 12.44 -9.95
CA ARG A 297 -0.12 12.09 -11.38
C ARG A 297 -0.56 13.20 -12.35
N TYR A 298 -0.90 14.41 -11.89
CA TYR A 298 -1.31 15.49 -12.80
C TYR A 298 -0.11 16.08 -13.57
N LEU A 299 0.22 15.44 -14.71
CA LEU A 299 0.71 16.04 -15.96
C LEU A 299 0.27 15.04 -17.06
N GLU A 300 -0.65 15.49 -17.93
CA GLU A 300 -1.37 14.74 -18.98
C GLU A 300 -2.30 13.61 -18.51
N VAL A 301 -3.57 14.00 -18.36
CA VAL A 301 -4.67 13.08 -18.10
C VAL A 301 -5.28 12.63 -19.42
N LEU A 302 -4.89 11.44 -19.90
CA LEU A 302 -5.85 10.57 -20.58
C LEU A 302 -6.88 10.16 -19.52
N LEU A 303 -7.96 10.93 -19.41
CA LEU A 303 -9.12 10.67 -18.56
C LEU A 303 -10.03 9.63 -19.21
N LEU A 304 -9.44 8.57 -19.80
CA LEU A 304 -10.20 7.43 -20.28
C LEU A 304 -10.19 6.38 -19.18
N ARG A 305 -11.25 6.43 -18.37
CA ARG A 305 -11.66 5.40 -17.40
C ARG A 305 -10.60 5.09 -16.34
N LEU A 306 -10.88 5.54 -15.13
CA LEU A 306 -10.32 5.04 -13.88
C LEU A 306 -10.39 3.50 -13.85
N VAL A 307 -9.35 2.80 -14.32
CA VAL A 307 -9.29 1.34 -14.23
C VAL A 307 -8.60 0.96 -12.93
N ALA A 308 -9.46 0.52 -12.01
CA ALA A 308 -9.23 0.03 -10.66
C ALA A 308 -9.07 1.10 -9.56
N ILE A 309 -10.21 1.68 -9.15
CA ILE A 309 -10.56 1.75 -7.72
C ILE A 309 -11.49 0.56 -7.47
N ILE A 310 -10.99 -0.53 -6.89
CA ILE A 310 -11.86 -1.65 -6.50
C ILE A 310 -12.38 -1.41 -5.09
N PHE A 311 -13.67 -1.10 -4.97
CA PHE A 311 -14.39 -1.18 -3.70
C PHE A 311 -14.56 -2.66 -3.33
N ALA A 312 -13.67 -3.19 -2.50
CA ALA A 312 -13.95 -4.44 -1.79
C ALA A 312 -14.93 -4.13 -0.66
N ASN A 313 -16.23 -4.34 -0.90
CA ASN A 313 -17.24 -4.24 0.14
C ASN A 313 -17.05 -5.43 1.11
N GLY A 314 -16.41 -5.15 2.23
CA GLY A 314 -16.20 -6.14 3.28
C GLY A 314 -17.49 -6.40 4.06
N LYS A 315 -18.22 -7.44 3.68
CA LYS A 315 -18.98 -8.26 4.64
C LYS A 315 -18.80 -9.73 4.28
N ALA A 316 -17.84 -10.37 4.94
CA ALA A 316 -17.87 -11.81 5.14
C ALA A 316 -18.83 -12.06 6.30
N THR A 317 -20.01 -12.56 5.99
CA THR A 317 -20.76 -13.48 6.87
C THR A 317 -20.70 -14.84 6.22
#